data_AF-A0A0C9VN77-F1
#
_entry.id   AF-A0A0C9VN77-F1
#
_cell.length_a   1.000
_cell.length_b   1.000
_cell.length_c   1.000
_cell.angle_alpha   90.00
_cell.angle_beta   90.00
_cell.angle_gamma   90.00
#
_symmetry.space_group_name_H-M   'P 1'
#
loop_
_entity.id
_entity.type
_entity.pdbx_description
1 polymer ?
#
loop_
_entity_poly.entity_id
_entity_poly.type
_entity_poly.pdbx_seq_one_letter_code
_entity_poly.pdbx_strand_id
1 'polypeptide(L)'
;MVDTKSLQSHLVTDYVPQNTERNLLEASLGEMSKSMDVLDSKMAILQGELAQLASQKQKIADDAAICNDLISPMRKLPPEIMGEVFKECVLNDVDPDTRIPHISPKSAPLLLLHICRRWRRIALGTPRLF
;
A
#
# COMPACT_ATOMS: atom_id res chain seq x y z
N MET A 1 -34.16 22.98 -22.88
CA MET A 1 -33.68 22.59 -21.55
C MET A 1 -34.64 23.17 -20.53
N VAL A 2 -35.29 22.31 -19.75
CA VAL A 2 -36.31 22.72 -18.78
C VAL A 2 -35.64 23.45 -17.61
N ASP A 3 -36.18 24.61 -17.22
CA ASP A 3 -35.66 25.37 -16.07
C ASP A 3 -36.08 24.70 -14.75
N THR A 4 -35.16 23.93 -14.19
CA THR A 4 -35.39 23.18 -12.95
C THR A 4 -35.58 24.07 -11.73
N LYS A 5 -35.12 25.32 -11.75
CA LYS A 5 -35.34 26.27 -10.64
C LYS A 5 -36.77 26.79 -10.60
N SER A 6 -37.38 27.07 -11.76
CA SER A 6 -38.78 27.47 -11.84
C SER A 6 -39.74 26.33 -11.47
N LEU A 7 -39.32 25.07 -11.65
CA LEU A 7 -40.13 23.91 -11.25
C LEU A 7 -40.09 23.63 -9.75
N GLN A 8 -39.01 23.99 -9.07
CA GLN A 8 -38.90 23.81 -7.61
C GLN A 8 -39.97 24.59 -6.84
N SER A 9 -40.38 25.78 -7.32
CA SER A 9 -41.46 26.56 -6.68
C SER A 9 -42.84 25.92 -6.78
N HIS A 10 -43.07 25.05 -7.78
CA HIS A 10 -44.34 24.35 -7.95
C HIS A 10 -44.49 23.12 -7.04
N LEU A 11 -43.39 22.61 -6.46
CA LEU A 11 -43.39 21.45 -5.56
C LEU A 11 -44.12 21.69 -4.22
N VAL A 12 -44.38 22.95 -3.85
CA VAL A 12 -45.04 23.36 -2.59
C VAL A 12 -46.50 23.80 -2.84
N THR A 13 -47.04 23.54 -4.04
CA THR A 13 -48.39 23.98 -4.46
C THR A 13 -49.21 22.81 -4.99
N ASP A 14 -50.54 22.94 -5.05
CA ASP A 14 -51.44 21.97 -5.70
C ASP A 14 -51.35 22.00 -7.26
N TYR A 15 -50.23 22.47 -7.80
CA TYR A 15 -50.01 22.62 -9.23
C TYR A 15 -49.95 21.26 -9.92
N VAL A 16 -50.81 21.07 -10.92
CA VAL A 16 -50.77 19.90 -11.81
C VAL A 16 -50.32 20.37 -13.19
N PRO A 17 -49.17 19.88 -13.71
CA PRO A 17 -48.68 20.26 -15.02
C PRO A 17 -49.64 19.81 -16.11
N GLN A 18 -49.79 20.65 -17.13
CA GLN A 18 -50.60 20.32 -18.30
C GLN A 18 -49.95 19.16 -19.08
N ASN A 19 -50.71 18.42 -19.89
CA ASN A 19 -50.19 17.25 -20.63
C ASN A 19 -48.99 17.60 -21.52
N THR A 20 -48.96 18.80 -22.11
CA THR A 20 -47.83 19.29 -22.91
C THR A 20 -46.57 19.50 -22.06
N GLU A 21 -46.71 20.13 -20.88
CA GLU A 21 -45.62 20.32 -19.93
C GLU A 21 -45.13 18.99 -19.38
N ARG A 22 -46.04 18.07 -19.02
CA ARG A 22 -45.70 16.71 -18.60
C ARG A 22 -44.84 16.01 -19.65
N ASN A 23 -45.24 16.05 -20.91
CA ASN A 23 -44.47 15.43 -22.00
C ASN A 23 -43.07 16.06 -22.16
N LEU A 24 -42.94 17.38 -22.00
CA LEU A 24 -41.65 18.07 -22.04
C LEU A 24 -40.74 17.70 -20.85
N LEU A 25 -41.33 17.51 -19.66
CA LEU A 25 -40.63 17.04 -18.47
C LEU A 25 -40.16 15.60 -18.64
N GLU A 26 -41.02 14.71 -19.12
CA GLU A 26 -40.68 13.30 -19.39
C GLU A 26 -39.58 13.17 -20.45
N ALA A 27 -39.65 13.96 -21.53
CA ALA A 27 -38.60 14.01 -22.55
C ALA A 27 -37.26 14.48 -21.96
N SER A 28 -37.29 15.54 -21.15
CA SER A 28 -36.08 16.07 -20.50
C SER A 28 -35.50 15.11 -19.47
N LEU A 29 -36.34 14.41 -18.70
CA LEU A 29 -35.92 13.33 -17.80
C LEU A 29 -35.29 12.17 -18.57
N GLY A 30 -35.85 11.80 -19.72
CA GLY A 30 -35.26 10.80 -20.61
C GLY A 30 -33.88 11.21 -21.14
N GLU A 31 -33.69 12.47 -21.50
CA GLU A 31 -32.38 13.00 -21.91
C GLU A 31 -31.37 13.02 -20.76
N MET A 32 -31.78 13.48 -19.58
CA MET A 32 -30.93 13.48 -18.38
C MET A 32 -30.52 12.06 -17.98
N SER A 33 -31.45 11.10 -18.04
CA SER A 33 -31.16 9.68 -17.78
C SER A 33 -30.11 9.14 -18.76
N LYS A 34 -30.28 9.37 -20.07
CA LYS A 34 -29.30 8.96 -21.08
C LYS A 34 -27.93 9.59 -20.83
N SER A 35 -27.89 10.86 -20.44
CA SER A 35 -26.63 11.54 -20.11
C SER A 35 -25.96 10.95 -18.87
N MET A 36 -26.75 10.51 -17.88
CA MET A 36 -26.24 9.82 -16.70
C MET A 36 -25.61 8.48 -17.09
N ASP A 37 -26.31 7.67 -17.88
CA ASP A 37 -25.84 6.36 -18.34
C ASP A 37 -24.50 6.47 -19.11
N VAL A 38 -24.34 7.53 -19.91
CA VAL A 38 -23.09 7.82 -20.63
C VAL A 38 -21.96 8.18 -19.65
N LEU A 39 -22.24 8.97 -18.62
CA LEU A 39 -21.24 9.32 -17.60
C LEU A 39 -20.86 8.11 -16.76
N ASP A 40 -21.82 7.29 -16.36
CA ASP A 40 -21.58 6.04 -15.62
C ASP A 40 -20.71 5.07 -16.43
N SER A 41 -20.99 4.94 -17.73
CA SER A 41 -20.16 4.15 -18.64
C SER A 41 -18.73 4.66 -18.71
N LYS A 42 -18.53 5.98 -18.80
CA LYS A 42 -17.18 6.59 -18.79
C LYS A 42 -16.47 6.39 -17.46
N MET A 43 -17.19 6.51 -16.34
CA MET A 43 -16.63 6.26 -15.01
C MET A 43 -16.17 4.82 -14.88
N ALA A 44 -16.98 3.85 -15.33
CA ALA A 44 -16.62 2.44 -15.30
C ALA A 44 -15.35 2.14 -16.12
N ILE A 45 -15.22 2.74 -17.31
CA ILE A 45 -14.02 2.59 -18.15
C ILE A 45 -12.79 3.16 -17.44
N LEU A 46 -12.86 4.41 -16.97
CA LEU A 46 -11.72 5.06 -16.31
C LEU A 46 -11.33 4.37 -15.00
N GLN A 47 -12.30 3.84 -14.24
CA GLN A 47 -12.02 3.03 -13.06
C GLN A 47 -11.29 1.73 -13.42
N GLY A 48 -11.66 1.08 -14.54
CA GLY A 48 -10.93 -0.07 -15.07
C GLY A 48 -9.48 0.26 -15.44
N GLU A 49 -9.28 1.38 -16.15
CA GLU A 49 -7.93 1.85 -16.51
C GLU A 49 -7.07 2.17 -15.28
N LEU A 50 -7.66 2.84 -14.28
CA LEU A 50 -6.97 3.12 -13.01
C LEU A 50 -6.57 1.84 -12.27
N ALA A 51 -7.45 0.84 -12.21
CA ALA A 51 -7.15 -0.45 -11.60
C ALA A 51 -6.00 -1.16 -12.32
N GLN A 52 -5.99 -1.13 -13.65
CA GLN A 52 -4.91 -1.71 -14.45
C GLN A 52 -3.57 -0.99 -14.21
N LEU A 53 -3.56 0.34 -14.24
CA LEU A 53 -2.36 1.14 -13.97
C LEU A 53 -1.84 0.94 -12.55
N ALA A 54 -2.74 0.86 -11.56
CA ALA A 54 -2.37 0.58 -10.17
C ALA A 54 -1.69 -0.80 -10.03
N SER A 55 -2.22 -1.83 -10.69
CA SER A 55 -1.62 -3.17 -10.71
C SER A 55 -0.23 -3.17 -11.35
N GLN A 56 -0.06 -2.47 -12.48
CA GLN A 56 1.24 -2.33 -13.13
C GLN A 56 2.25 -1.60 -12.25
N LYS A 57 1.84 -0.51 -11.61
CA LYS A 57 2.67 0.24 -10.67
C LYS A 57 3.11 -0.63 -9.49
N GLN A 58 2.19 -1.41 -8.91
CA GLN A 58 2.50 -2.30 -7.80
C GLN A 58 3.53 -3.35 -8.21
N LYS A 59 3.35 -3.98 -9.38
CA LYS A 59 4.32 -4.97 -9.89
C LYS A 59 5.73 -4.38 -10.04
N ILE A 60 5.84 -3.17 -10.61
CA ILE A 60 7.13 -2.48 -10.74
C ILE A 60 7.73 -2.16 -9.37
N ALA A 61 6.91 -1.75 -8.41
CA ALA A 61 7.37 -1.47 -7.05
C ALA A 61 7.91 -2.74 -6.37
N ASP A 62 7.25 -3.88 -6.54
CA ASP A 62 7.68 -5.18 -6.01
C ASP A 62 9.01 -5.61 -6.65
N ASP A 63 9.13 -5.51 -7.97
CA ASP A 63 10.36 -5.83 -8.71
C ASP A 63 11.53 -4.91 -8.30
N ALA A 64 11.25 -3.62 -8.10
CA ALA A 64 12.23 -2.66 -7.62
C ALA A 64 12.66 -2.93 -6.18
N ALA A 65 11.75 -3.35 -5.30
CA ALA A 65 12.07 -3.73 -3.94
C ALA A 65 13.04 -4.93 -3.91
N ILE A 66 12.78 -5.96 -4.73
CA ILE A 66 13.69 -7.10 -4.88
C ILE A 66 15.07 -6.65 -5.34
N CYS A 67 15.15 -5.81 -6.37
CA CYS A 67 16.41 -5.28 -6.87
C CYS A 67 17.17 -4.48 -5.79
N ASN A 68 16.47 -3.58 -5.09
CA ASN A 68 17.03 -2.78 -4.01
C ASN A 68 17.59 -3.65 -2.88
N ASP A 69 16.84 -4.69 -2.50
CA ASP A 69 17.30 -5.65 -1.50
C ASP A 69 18.56 -6.37 -1.98
N LEU A 70 18.63 -6.78 -3.26
CA LEU A 70 19.79 -7.45 -3.87
C LEU A 70 21.04 -6.58 -3.89
N ILE A 71 20.90 -5.28 -4.13
CA ILE A 71 22.03 -4.33 -4.17
C ILE A 71 22.34 -3.70 -2.81
N SER A 72 21.55 -4.03 -1.77
CA SER A 72 21.71 -3.51 -0.41
C SER A 72 23.17 -3.58 0.06
N PRO A 73 23.71 -2.49 0.65
CA PRO A 73 25.07 -2.44 1.18
C PRO A 73 25.38 -3.57 2.14
N MET A 74 24.38 -4.07 2.90
CA MET A 74 24.56 -5.18 3.82
C MET A 74 25.04 -6.47 3.14
N ARG A 75 24.72 -6.65 1.85
CA ARG A 75 25.22 -7.78 1.05
C ARG A 75 26.63 -7.55 0.51
N LYS A 76 27.18 -6.35 0.58
CA LYS A 76 28.55 -6.03 0.16
C LYS A 76 29.51 -5.90 1.34
N LEU A 77 28.99 -5.77 2.57
CA LEU A 77 29.83 -5.68 3.77
C LEU A 77 30.77 -6.89 3.88
N PRO A 78 32.09 -6.65 4.05
CA PRO A 78 33.04 -7.71 4.35
C PRO A 78 32.62 -8.50 5.60
N PRO A 79 32.89 -9.81 5.65
CA PRO A 79 32.62 -10.64 6.83
C PRO A 79 33.15 -10.06 8.14
N GLU A 80 34.31 -9.41 8.11
CA GLU A 80 35.00 -8.84 9.26
C GLU A 80 34.19 -7.68 9.86
N ILE A 81 33.71 -6.76 9.01
CA ILE A 81 32.89 -5.62 9.43
C ILE A 81 31.54 -6.11 9.97
N MET A 82 30.94 -7.09 9.31
CA MET A 82 29.69 -7.69 9.79
C MET A 82 29.89 -8.41 11.14
N GLY A 83 31.06 -9.04 11.34
CA GLY A 83 31.45 -9.62 12.62
C GLY A 83 31.60 -8.60 13.74
N GLU A 84 32.18 -7.42 13.48
CA GLU A 84 32.22 -6.34 14.47
C GLU A 84 30.81 -5.85 14.83
N VAL A 85 29.93 -5.64 13.84
CA VAL A 85 28.53 -5.29 14.09
C VAL A 85 27.84 -6.35 14.96
N PHE A 86 28.09 -7.64 14.70
CA PHE A 86 27.52 -8.72 15.50
C PHE A 86 28.01 -8.70 16.96
N LYS A 87 29.26 -8.35 17.22
CA LYS A 87 29.77 -8.20 18.59
C LYS A 87 29.05 -7.08 19.33
N GLU A 88 28.82 -5.95 18.66
CA GLU A 88 28.02 -4.87 19.22
C GLU A 88 26.58 -5.32 19.52
N CYS A 89 25.97 -6.13 18.65
CA CYS A 89 24.64 -6.69 18.93
C CYS A 89 24.63 -7.57 20.20
N VAL A 90 25.65 -8.40 20.41
CA VAL A 90 25.76 -9.23 21.62
C VAL A 90 25.96 -8.36 22.86
N LEU A 91 26.84 -7.35 22.79
CA LEU A 91 27.11 -6.45 23.91
C LEU A 91 25.88 -5.63 24.35
N ASN A 92 24.98 -5.31 23.42
CA ASN A 92 23.75 -4.58 23.70
C ASN A 92 22.57 -5.48 24.12
N ASP A 93 22.72 -6.80 24.03
CA ASP A 93 21.68 -7.81 24.32
C ASP A 93 22.04 -8.64 25.57
N VAL A 94 22.70 -7.98 26.52
CA VAL A 94 22.99 -8.50 27.87
C VAL A 94 22.11 -7.78 28.89
N ASP A 95 21.84 -8.44 30.00
CA ASP A 95 21.14 -7.84 31.14
C ASP A 95 21.94 -6.62 31.66
N PRO A 96 21.34 -5.42 31.80
CA PRO A 96 22.07 -4.20 32.15
C PRO A 96 22.74 -4.23 33.52
N ASP A 97 22.15 -4.94 34.48
CA ASP A 97 22.59 -4.97 35.88
C ASP A 97 23.65 -6.04 36.11
N THR A 98 23.48 -7.20 35.48
CA THR A 98 24.35 -8.37 35.68
C THR A 98 25.39 -8.53 34.57
N ARG A 99 25.20 -7.87 33.41
CA ARG A 99 26.00 -8.03 32.18
C ARG A 99 26.09 -9.46 31.68
N ILE A 100 25.10 -10.29 32.03
CA ILE A 100 25.02 -11.69 31.60
C ILE A 100 24.24 -11.74 30.27
N PRO A 101 24.74 -12.49 29.25
CA PRO A 101 24.01 -12.68 28.01
C PRO A 101 22.67 -13.40 28.21
N HIS A 102 21.63 -12.91 27.55
CA HIS A 102 20.36 -13.63 27.51
C HIS A 102 20.50 -14.89 26.64
N ILE A 103 20.49 -16.07 27.26
CA ILE A 103 20.51 -17.34 26.54
C ILE A 103 19.10 -17.63 26.02
N SER A 104 18.79 -17.06 24.85
CA SER A 104 17.51 -17.20 24.17
C SER A 104 17.71 -17.29 22.66
N PRO A 105 16.92 -18.09 21.93
CA PRO A 105 16.90 -18.06 20.47
C PRO A 105 16.54 -16.68 19.90
N LYS A 106 15.92 -15.82 20.70
CA LYS A 106 15.51 -14.45 20.34
C LYS A 106 16.57 -13.40 20.68
N SER A 107 17.69 -13.79 21.30
CA SER A 107 18.77 -12.89 21.69
C SER A 107 20.07 -13.24 20.98
N ALA A 108 20.94 -12.25 20.76
CA ALA A 108 22.27 -12.44 20.23
C ALA A 108 23.13 -13.24 21.25
N PRO A 109 24.07 -14.09 20.79
CA PRO A 109 24.43 -14.34 19.39
C PRO A 109 23.50 -15.30 18.65
N LEU A 110 22.62 -16.03 19.35
CA LEU A 110 21.80 -17.11 18.75
C LEU A 110 20.84 -16.57 17.68
N LEU A 111 20.21 -15.41 17.92
CA LEU A 111 19.35 -14.73 16.95
C LEU A 111 20.05 -14.53 15.59
N LEU A 112 21.33 -14.16 15.60
CA LEU A 112 22.12 -13.89 14.39
C LEU A 112 22.30 -15.16 13.53
N LEU A 113 22.26 -16.34 14.17
CA LEU A 113 22.30 -17.62 13.47
C LEU A 113 21.01 -17.94 12.73
N HIS A 114 19.89 -17.28 13.01
CA HIS A 114 18.58 -17.59 12.44
C HIS A 114 18.14 -16.67 11.31
N ILE A 115 18.82 -15.53 11.09
CA ILE A 115 18.41 -14.52 10.10
C ILE A 115 18.59 -15.01 8.66
N CYS A 116 19.81 -15.41 8.28
CA CYS A 116 20.07 -15.99 6.97
C CYS A 116 21.34 -16.86 6.95
N ARG A 117 21.54 -17.63 5.87
CA ARG A 117 22.73 -18.49 5.70
C ARG A 117 24.06 -17.72 5.77
N ARG A 118 24.10 -16.49 5.23
CA ARG A 118 25.31 -15.65 5.26
C ARG A 118 25.64 -15.20 6.69
N TRP A 119 24.66 -14.69 7.41
CA TRP A 119 24.83 -14.23 8.79
C TRP A 119 25.26 -15.38 9.70
N ARG A 120 24.62 -16.55 9.57
CA ARG A 120 25.04 -17.77 10.27
C ARG A 120 26.50 -18.11 10.01
N ARG A 121 26.93 -18.12 8.75
CA ARG A 121 28.33 -18.43 8.38
C ARG A 121 29.30 -17.43 9.01
N ILE A 122 28.99 -16.14 8.95
CA ILE A 122 29.84 -15.09 9.49
C ILE A 122 29.89 -15.17 11.01
N ALA A 123 28.74 -15.36 11.67
CA ALA A 123 28.66 -15.47 13.12
C ALA A 123 29.44 -16.69 13.65
N LEU A 124 29.24 -17.88 13.06
CA LEU A 124 30.03 -19.07 13.43
C LEU A 124 31.52 -18.92 13.10
N GLY A 125 31.85 -18.15 12.06
CA GLY A 125 33.23 -17.82 11.70
C GLY A 125 33.85 -16.69 12.51
N THR A 126 33.13 -16.11 13.48
CA THR A 126 33.61 -15.02 14.35
C THR A 126 33.82 -15.54 15.76
N PRO A 127 35.05 -15.95 16.16
CA PRO A 127 35.29 -16.67 17.41
C PRO A 127 34.94 -15.90 18.70
N ARG A 128 34.77 -14.57 18.64
CA ARG A 128 34.47 -13.72 19.80
C ARG A 128 32.97 -13.57 20.09
N LEU A 129 32.08 -14.24 19.35
CA LEU A 129 30.63 -14.14 19.56
C LEU A 129 30.07 -15.14 20.59
N PHE A 130 30.80 -16.21 20.90
CA PHE A 130 30.42 -17.29 21.80
C PHE A 130 31.53 -17.50 22.83
#